data_AF-A0A2V1AG34-F1
#
_entry.id   AF-A0A2V1AG34-F1
#
_cell.length_a   1.000
_cell.length_b   1.000
_cell.length_c   1.000
_cell.angle_alpha   90.00
_cell.angle_beta   90.00
_cell.angle_gamma   90.00
#
_symmetry.space_group_name_H-M   'P 1'
#
loop_
_entity.id
_entity.type
_entity.pdbx_description
1 polymer ?
#
loop_
_entity_poly.entity_id
_entity_poly.type
_entity_poly.pdbx_seq_one_letter_code
_entity_poly.pdbx_strand_id
1 'polypeptide(L)'
;MYPIYLIENAKTPSSSRQTVDEELQNNPSNYLFHDTHAVMVDGESWTLTGLTLKEAKLIEDTSYLQQARKREGVLDCGSGPTLNDGKARIVFAVSRLEQFQYCPRRFTDKNTLLGVRCLQIKDSLAPLEYAFSNTLLDKYRTLNPGTYSSTEGQSSDEVPLRLESYYKAPSSFSISPPSRIITPGSKVPTFMELRLCQNDGSLCDYRKGLSVSKIKLVVEEHTLCKIQSKEGFSFEKNVRDFVGHKLSKNFTIPFSAFQSNGTSYTAPIPTDHYPFVFPRTGPSFYTEDFSRTYTVRIEMTICCNLKQVQWHLSTSMNVDVAIEHHLSSSKPAFQPVLEDYLLLIDKVPKSPSILSDVASTSAMRVSSIPSGCLSYSTISIPRDDHVVALTMINLPQWHDGKETSFGSKRFKMSGDYALVMTEKGWSLVEYKNDKYMDTGHFLNLEKFTWFIQPYPYSYSYPYSKEGATLLLYLDHPYRVFSCSALEEY
;
A
#
# COMPACT_ATOMS: atom_id res chain seq x y z
N MET A 1 -12.23 5.29 -7.06
CA MET A 1 -12.41 4.34 -5.95
C MET A 1 -11.85 4.98 -4.69
N TYR A 2 -12.59 4.94 -3.58
CA TYR A 2 -12.23 5.67 -2.36
C TYR A 2 -12.09 4.68 -1.20
N PRO A 3 -10.92 4.61 -0.54
CA PRO A 3 -10.79 3.77 0.65
C PRO A 3 -11.60 4.41 1.79
N ILE A 4 -12.46 3.61 2.41
CA ILE A 4 -13.16 3.96 3.65
C ILE A 4 -12.33 3.42 4.79
N TYR A 5 -11.92 4.29 5.71
CA TYR A 5 -11.25 3.87 6.93
C TYR A 5 -12.23 3.89 8.10
N LEU A 6 -12.23 2.79 8.86
CA LEU A 6 -12.86 2.66 10.17
C LEU A 6 -11.73 2.59 11.19
N ILE A 7 -11.68 3.52 12.14
CA ILE A 7 -10.65 3.55 13.18
C ILE A 7 -11.35 3.44 14.52
N GLU A 8 -11.27 2.27 15.14
CA GLU A 8 -12.05 1.92 16.31
C GLU A 8 -11.15 1.70 17.51
N ASN A 9 -11.55 2.25 18.66
CA ASN A 9 -11.02 1.85 19.95
C ASN A 9 -11.98 0.81 20.54
N ALA A 10 -11.47 -0.28 21.11
CA ALA A 10 -12.31 -1.31 21.72
C ALA A 10 -13.28 -0.77 22.79
N LYS A 11 -12.94 0.34 23.46
CA LYS A 11 -13.80 1.00 24.44
C LYS A 11 -14.87 1.92 23.82
N THR A 12 -14.63 2.42 22.61
CA THR A 12 -15.51 3.34 21.90
C THR A 12 -15.60 2.92 20.42
N PRO A 13 -16.46 1.95 20.08
CA PRO A 13 -16.65 1.48 18.70
C PRO A 13 -17.14 2.61 17.79
N SER A 14 -16.83 2.51 16.50
CA SER A 14 -17.24 3.52 15.53
C SER A 14 -18.72 3.37 15.15
N SER A 15 -19.43 4.49 15.01
CA SER A 15 -20.78 4.49 14.45
C SER A 15 -20.79 4.21 12.94
N SER A 16 -19.67 4.40 12.22
CA SER A 16 -19.56 4.10 10.78
C SER A 16 -19.81 2.64 10.46
N ARG A 17 -19.55 1.71 11.41
CA ARG A 17 -19.64 0.28 11.15
C ARG A 17 -21.05 -0.15 10.77
N GLN A 18 -22.05 0.38 11.47
CA GLN A 18 -23.45 0.12 11.15
C GLN A 18 -23.79 0.58 9.72
N THR A 19 -23.35 1.77 9.32
CA THR A 19 -23.60 2.29 7.97
C THR A 19 -22.90 1.45 6.89
N VAL A 20 -21.74 0.86 7.20
CA VAL A 20 -21.10 -0.12 6.31
C VAL A 20 -21.92 -1.39 6.18
N ASP A 21 -22.35 -1.96 7.29
CA ASP A 21 -23.15 -3.18 7.26
C ASP A 21 -24.46 -2.95 6.47
N GLU A 22 -25.09 -1.77 6.63
CA GLU A 22 -26.27 -1.36 5.84
C GLU A 22 -25.95 -1.21 4.34
N GLU A 23 -24.84 -0.58 3.97
CA GLU A 23 -24.38 -0.46 2.57
C GLU A 23 -24.16 -1.85 1.94
N LEU A 24 -23.48 -2.75 2.66
CA LEU A 24 -23.19 -4.10 2.19
C LEU A 24 -24.43 -5.00 2.19
N GLN A 25 -25.40 -4.74 3.05
CA GLN A 25 -26.70 -5.41 3.02
C GLN A 25 -27.53 -4.99 1.81
N ASN A 26 -27.56 -3.69 1.51
CA ASN A 26 -28.35 -3.13 0.41
C ASN A 26 -27.70 -3.38 -0.95
N ASN A 27 -26.36 -3.35 -1.02
CA ASN A 27 -25.60 -3.61 -2.24
C ASN A 27 -24.36 -4.49 -1.99
N PRO A 28 -24.54 -5.82 -1.78
CA PRO A 28 -23.43 -6.74 -1.53
C PRO A 28 -22.39 -6.77 -2.66
N SER A 29 -22.82 -6.48 -3.89
CA SER A 29 -21.94 -6.45 -5.06
C SER A 29 -20.96 -5.26 -5.07
N ASN A 30 -21.21 -4.27 -4.21
CA ASN A 30 -20.34 -3.12 -4.05
C ASN A 30 -19.07 -3.46 -3.25
N TYR A 31 -19.07 -4.54 -2.46
CA TYR A 31 -17.90 -4.99 -1.72
C TYR A 31 -16.79 -5.48 -2.66
N LEU A 32 -15.60 -4.88 -2.58
CA LEU A 32 -14.42 -5.38 -3.28
C LEU A 32 -13.47 -6.11 -2.34
N PHE A 33 -12.90 -5.43 -1.36
CA PHE A 33 -12.01 -6.07 -0.39
C PHE A 33 -11.89 -5.20 0.85
N HIS A 34 -11.33 -5.77 1.91
CA HIS A 34 -10.86 -4.97 3.04
C HIS A 34 -9.56 -5.52 3.63
N ASP A 35 -8.84 -4.66 4.31
CA ASP A 35 -7.74 -5.00 5.20
C ASP A 35 -8.03 -4.49 6.61
N THR A 36 -7.71 -5.29 7.62
CA THR A 36 -7.86 -4.94 9.03
C THR A 36 -6.51 -5.06 9.72
N HIS A 37 -6.12 -4.03 10.47
CA HIS A 37 -4.97 -4.05 11.35
C HIS A 37 -5.45 -3.84 12.78
N ALA A 38 -4.93 -4.61 13.73
CA ALA A 38 -5.18 -4.38 15.13
C ALA A 38 -3.87 -4.27 15.89
N VAL A 39 -3.79 -3.27 16.77
CA VAL A 39 -2.58 -2.90 17.51
C VAL A 39 -2.94 -2.51 18.93
N MET A 40 -2.02 -2.74 19.86
CA MET A 40 -2.10 -2.21 21.22
C MET A 40 -1.33 -0.89 21.31
N VAL A 41 -1.96 0.16 21.78
CA VAL A 41 -1.33 1.47 22.01
C VAL A 41 -1.74 1.96 23.40
N ASP A 42 -0.75 2.23 24.26
CA ASP A 42 -0.95 2.71 25.63
C ASP A 42 -1.94 1.86 26.46
N GLY A 43 -1.92 0.55 26.24
CA GLY A 43 -2.80 -0.42 26.92
C GLY A 43 -4.22 -0.50 26.34
N GLU A 44 -4.52 0.23 25.28
CA GLU A 44 -5.82 0.18 24.58
C GLU A 44 -5.69 -0.56 23.25
N SER A 45 -6.72 -1.34 22.93
CA SER A 45 -6.80 -2.07 21.65
C SER A 45 -7.45 -1.18 20.60
N TRP A 46 -6.76 -1.03 19.48
CA TRP A 46 -7.20 -0.26 18.33
C TRP A 46 -7.30 -1.15 17.11
N THR A 47 -8.41 -1.02 16.39
CA THR A 47 -8.64 -1.69 15.12
C THR A 47 -8.79 -0.66 14.02
N LEU A 48 -8.05 -0.85 12.94
CA LEU A 48 -8.12 -0.08 11.73
C LEU A 48 -8.60 -1.00 10.60
N THR A 49 -9.73 -0.68 9.99
CA THR A 49 -10.21 -1.39 8.80
C THR A 49 -10.23 -0.45 7.60
N GLY A 50 -9.47 -0.78 6.55
CA GLY A 50 -9.55 -0.17 5.23
C GLY A 50 -10.51 -0.97 4.36
N LEU A 51 -11.70 -0.43 4.08
CA LEU A 51 -12.69 -1.01 3.19
C LEU A 51 -12.61 -0.34 1.82
N THR A 52 -12.71 -1.14 0.77
CA THR A 52 -12.83 -0.63 -0.59
C THR A 52 -14.13 -1.10 -1.23
N LEU A 53 -14.88 -0.13 -1.73
CA LEU A 53 -16.13 -0.33 -2.46
C LEU A 53 -15.91 -0.10 -3.95
N LYS A 54 -16.70 -0.77 -4.79
CA LYS A 54 -16.66 -0.69 -6.26
C LYS A 54 -17.06 0.70 -6.75
N GLU A 55 -18.15 1.20 -6.17
CA GLU A 55 -18.75 2.48 -6.46
C GLU A 55 -18.91 3.29 -5.17
N ALA A 56 -18.76 4.59 -5.29
CA ALA A 56 -18.87 5.53 -4.20
C ALA A 56 -19.43 6.84 -4.75
N LYS A 57 -20.53 7.30 -4.16
CA LYS A 57 -21.25 8.49 -4.61
C LYS A 57 -20.43 9.74 -4.31
N LEU A 58 -20.14 10.54 -5.34
CA LEU A 58 -19.52 11.86 -5.19
C LEU A 58 -20.59 12.94 -5.15
N ILE A 59 -20.42 13.90 -4.26
CA ILE A 59 -21.26 15.08 -4.11
C ILE A 59 -20.41 16.31 -4.47
N GLU A 60 -20.98 17.25 -5.21
CA GLU A 60 -20.31 18.46 -5.68
C GLU A 60 -20.25 19.58 -4.61
N ASP A 61 -21.05 19.48 -3.55
CA ASP A 61 -20.95 20.35 -2.38
C ASP A 61 -19.56 20.21 -1.71
N THR A 62 -19.14 21.25 -1.01
CA THR A 62 -17.90 21.28 -0.23
C THR A 62 -18.13 21.69 1.22
N SER A 63 -19.38 21.87 1.64
CA SER A 63 -19.74 22.38 2.96
C SER A 63 -19.27 21.44 4.08
N TYR A 64 -19.45 20.13 3.93
CA TYR A 64 -18.98 19.13 4.89
C TYR A 64 -17.46 19.03 4.89
N LEU A 65 -16.83 19.12 3.72
CA LEU A 65 -15.39 19.08 3.56
C LEU A 65 -14.70 20.24 4.28
N GLN A 66 -15.25 21.47 4.22
CA GLN A 66 -14.68 22.61 4.96
C GLN A 66 -14.82 22.42 6.47
N GLN A 67 -15.94 21.87 6.94
CA GLN A 67 -16.11 21.54 8.36
C GLN A 67 -15.13 20.45 8.81
N ALA A 68 -14.95 19.40 8.01
CA ALA A 68 -13.99 18.33 8.27
C ALA A 68 -12.55 18.86 8.34
N ARG A 69 -12.14 19.71 7.40
CA ARG A 69 -10.84 20.40 7.44
C ARG A 69 -10.62 21.16 8.74
N LYS A 70 -11.61 21.97 9.15
CA LYS A 70 -11.55 22.74 10.41
C LYS A 70 -11.46 21.82 11.63
N ARG A 71 -12.23 20.71 11.66
CA ARG A 71 -12.20 19.71 12.75
C ARG A 71 -10.85 19.00 12.87
N GLU A 72 -10.14 18.82 11.76
CA GLU A 72 -8.80 18.21 11.72
C GLU A 72 -7.66 19.22 11.85
N GLY A 73 -7.98 20.52 11.98
CA GLY A 73 -6.98 21.59 12.09
C GLY A 73 -6.24 21.91 10.79
N VAL A 74 -6.77 21.48 9.64
CA VAL A 74 -6.23 21.80 8.31
C VAL A 74 -6.84 23.14 7.87
N LEU A 75 -6.26 24.24 8.33
CA LEU A 75 -6.80 25.59 8.12
C LEU A 75 -6.49 26.12 6.72
N ASP A 76 -5.30 25.82 6.20
CA ASP A 76 -4.81 26.28 4.91
C ASP A 76 -4.31 25.12 4.04
N CYS A 77 -4.20 25.36 2.73
CA CYS A 77 -3.61 24.41 1.79
C CYS A 77 -2.16 24.10 2.22
N GLY A 78 -1.79 22.83 2.30
CA GLY A 78 -0.48 22.39 2.77
C GLY A 78 -0.22 22.53 4.27
N SER A 79 -1.17 22.98 5.10
CA SER A 79 -1.00 23.05 6.58
C SER A 79 -1.18 21.69 7.26
N GLY A 80 -0.37 21.33 8.26
CA GLY A 80 -0.51 20.04 8.97
C GLY A 80 -1.82 19.92 9.79
N PRO A 81 -2.32 18.70 10.07
CA PRO A 81 -3.41 18.52 11.02
C PRO A 81 -2.94 18.79 12.47
N THR A 82 -3.89 18.94 13.39
CA THR A 82 -3.57 18.99 14.83
C THR A 82 -3.30 17.57 15.35
N LEU A 83 -2.05 17.27 15.71
CA LEU A 83 -1.65 15.92 16.11
C LEU A 83 -1.80 15.64 17.62
N ASN A 84 -1.89 16.68 18.45
CA ASN A 84 -1.89 16.57 19.92
C ASN A 84 -3.31 16.55 20.52
N ASP A 85 -4.34 16.33 19.72
CA ASP A 85 -5.75 16.32 20.15
C ASP A 85 -6.23 14.95 20.67
N GLY A 86 -5.34 13.95 20.69
CA GLY A 86 -5.65 12.60 21.16
C GLY A 86 -6.44 11.74 20.17
N LYS A 87 -6.80 12.24 18.99
CA LYS A 87 -7.48 11.44 17.97
C LYS A 87 -6.51 10.49 17.27
N ALA A 88 -7.00 9.30 16.95
CA ALA A 88 -6.28 8.33 16.16
C ALA A 88 -6.28 8.71 14.67
N ARG A 89 -5.11 8.63 14.04
CA ARG A 89 -4.93 8.93 12.61
C ARG A 89 -4.01 7.93 11.96
N ILE A 90 -4.30 7.57 10.71
CA ILE A 90 -3.33 6.91 9.87
C ILE A 90 -2.42 8.00 9.30
N VAL A 91 -1.12 7.89 9.53
CA VAL A 91 -0.13 8.83 9.01
C VAL A 91 0.99 8.05 8.32
N PHE A 92 1.82 8.77 7.57
CA PHE A 92 3.11 8.25 7.14
C PHE A 92 4.18 8.97 7.95
N ALA A 93 5.14 8.22 8.47
CA ALA A 93 6.18 8.75 9.34
C ALA A 93 7.56 8.30 8.88
N VAL A 94 8.54 9.20 8.98
CA VAL A 94 9.97 8.85 8.95
C VAL A 94 10.50 9.03 10.36
N SER A 95 10.74 7.89 11.03
CA SER A 95 11.14 7.83 12.44
C SER A 95 12.36 6.94 12.62
N ARG A 96 13.06 7.11 13.74
CA ARG A 96 14.01 6.12 14.25
C ARG A 96 13.25 4.92 14.80
N LEU A 97 13.89 3.75 14.78
CA LEU A 97 13.26 2.51 15.22
C LEU A 97 12.77 2.58 16.65
N GLU A 98 13.54 3.19 17.56
CA GLU A 98 13.20 3.28 18.98
C GLU A 98 11.96 4.12 19.26
N GLN A 99 11.42 4.84 18.27
CA GLN A 99 10.25 5.71 18.42
C GLN A 99 8.92 4.99 18.13
N PHE A 100 8.97 3.78 17.57
CA PHE A 100 7.76 2.98 17.32
C PHE A 100 7.31 2.23 18.57
N GLN A 101 6.01 1.99 18.70
CA GLN A 101 5.42 1.20 19.78
C GLN A 101 6.00 -0.21 19.89
N TYR A 102 6.46 -0.80 18.79
CA TYR A 102 7.26 -2.02 18.78
C TYR A 102 8.32 -1.96 17.67
N CYS A 103 9.44 -2.66 17.87
CA CYS A 103 10.54 -2.71 16.91
C CYS A 103 10.27 -3.78 15.84
N PRO A 104 10.16 -3.43 14.54
CA PRO A 104 10.10 -4.41 13.47
C PRO A 104 11.47 -5.11 13.34
N ARG A 105 11.54 -6.45 13.37
CA ARG A 105 12.72 -7.34 13.52
C ARG A 105 13.89 -7.20 12.50
N ARG A 106 14.01 -6.10 11.76
CA ARG A 106 14.91 -6.01 10.59
C ARG A 106 16.19 -5.19 10.78
N PHE A 107 16.33 -4.50 11.90
CA PHE A 107 17.37 -3.49 12.00
C PHE A 107 18.07 -3.55 13.35
N THR A 108 19.37 -3.78 13.30
CA THR A 108 20.26 -3.81 14.47
C THR A 108 20.67 -2.40 14.89
N ASP A 109 20.75 -1.46 13.95
CA ASP A 109 21.07 -0.07 14.23
C ASP A 109 19.82 0.74 14.58
N LYS A 110 19.72 1.13 15.86
CA LYS A 110 18.63 1.95 16.41
C LYS A 110 18.50 3.33 15.75
N ASN A 111 19.57 3.83 15.11
CA ASN A 111 19.55 5.10 14.39
C ASN A 111 19.01 4.98 12.96
N THR A 112 18.72 3.76 12.49
CA THR A 112 18.13 3.55 11.17
C THR A 112 16.82 4.31 11.06
N LEU A 113 16.72 5.15 10.03
CA LEU A 113 15.49 5.83 9.69
C LEU A 113 14.60 4.92 8.86
N LEU A 114 13.35 4.80 9.27
CA LEU A 114 12.34 3.99 8.61
C LEU A 114 11.12 4.85 8.26
N GLY A 115 10.79 4.87 6.97
CA GLY A 115 9.55 5.37 6.42
C GLY A 115 8.46 4.30 6.50
N VAL A 116 7.40 4.55 7.27
CA VAL A 116 6.33 3.58 7.49
C VAL A 116 4.97 4.25 7.71
N ARG A 117 3.92 3.59 7.24
CA ARG A 117 2.52 3.93 7.55
C ARG A 117 2.25 3.54 9.00
N CYS A 118 1.72 4.45 9.81
CA CYS A 118 1.48 4.23 11.23
C CYS A 118 0.04 4.59 11.60
N LEU A 119 -0.48 3.93 12.64
CA LEU A 119 -1.53 4.49 13.46
C LEU A 119 -0.86 5.39 14.50
N GLN A 120 -1.15 6.68 14.41
CA GLN A 120 -0.70 7.70 15.35
C GLN A 120 -1.82 8.05 16.33
N ILE A 121 -1.49 8.01 17.61
CA ILE A 121 -2.36 8.48 18.71
C ILE A 121 -1.46 9.33 19.62
N LYS A 122 -1.69 10.65 19.65
CA LYS A 122 -0.76 11.60 20.30
C LYS A 122 0.67 11.41 19.74
N ASP A 123 1.63 11.11 20.60
CA ASP A 123 3.03 10.85 20.26
C ASP A 123 3.34 9.38 19.95
N SER A 124 2.37 8.48 20.17
CA SER A 124 2.52 7.05 19.96
C SER A 124 2.39 6.69 18.49
N LEU A 125 3.38 5.97 17.94
CA LEU A 125 3.40 5.48 16.56
C LEU A 125 3.38 3.95 16.52
N ALA A 126 2.25 3.36 16.16
CA ALA A 126 2.14 1.93 15.92
C ALA A 126 2.28 1.64 14.40
N PRO A 127 3.32 0.91 13.96
CA PRO A 127 3.50 0.56 12.55
C PRO A 127 2.30 -0.21 11.98
N LEU A 128 1.88 0.10 10.75
CA LEU A 128 0.83 -0.58 10.01
C LEU A 128 1.43 -1.26 8.78
N GLU A 129 2.19 -2.32 9.01
CA GLU A 129 2.86 -3.06 7.95
C GLU A 129 1.87 -3.93 7.17
N TYR A 130 1.89 -3.84 5.84
CA TYR A 130 1.15 -4.75 4.98
C TYR A 130 1.92 -6.06 4.87
N ALA A 131 1.35 -7.14 5.38
CA ALA A 131 1.89 -8.49 5.25
C ALA A 131 1.78 -9.04 3.81
N PHE A 132 0.81 -8.53 3.05
CA PHE A 132 0.43 -9.04 1.73
C PHE A 132 0.59 -7.93 0.70
N SER A 133 1.23 -8.25 -0.42
CA SER A 133 1.08 -7.45 -1.64
C SER A 133 -0.34 -7.63 -2.13
N ASN A 134 -0.96 -6.53 -2.52
CA ASN A 134 -2.27 -6.58 -3.13
C ASN A 134 -2.17 -5.81 -4.43
N THR A 135 -2.20 -6.54 -5.55
CA THR A 135 -2.17 -5.95 -6.89
C THR A 135 -3.35 -4.99 -7.11
N LEU A 136 -4.46 -5.19 -6.38
CA LEU A 136 -5.55 -4.24 -6.33
C LEU A 136 -5.13 -2.97 -5.57
N LEU A 137 -4.48 -3.04 -4.40
CA LEU A 137 -3.90 -1.85 -3.71
C LEU A 137 -2.93 -1.07 -4.59
N ASP A 138 -2.08 -1.75 -5.34
CA ASP A 138 -1.17 -1.09 -6.29
C ASP A 138 -1.95 -0.42 -7.43
N LYS A 139 -2.95 -1.10 -8.00
CA LYS A 139 -3.89 -0.53 -8.99
C LYS A 139 -4.64 0.68 -8.41
N TYR A 140 -5.08 0.63 -7.15
CA TYR A 140 -5.80 1.69 -6.45
C TYR A 140 -4.92 2.91 -6.17
N ARG A 141 -3.65 2.69 -5.83
CA ARG A 141 -2.67 3.77 -5.70
C ARG A 141 -2.26 4.37 -7.04
N THR A 142 -2.42 3.63 -8.14
CA THR A 142 -2.28 4.16 -9.51
C THR A 142 -3.59 4.66 -10.11
N LEU A 143 -4.72 4.67 -9.38
CA LEU A 143 -5.97 5.22 -9.88
C LEU A 143 -5.82 6.74 -10.03
N ASN A 144 -5.52 7.16 -11.25
CA ASN A 144 -5.85 8.48 -11.76
C ASN A 144 -7.38 8.65 -11.67
N PRO A 145 -7.89 9.61 -10.89
CA PRO A 145 -9.30 9.99 -10.97
C PRO A 145 -9.60 10.87 -12.20
N GLY A 146 -8.70 10.91 -13.21
CA GLY A 146 -8.75 11.95 -14.24
C GLY A 146 -8.00 11.71 -15.56
N THR A 147 -7.37 10.57 -15.84
CA THR A 147 -6.96 10.25 -17.23
C THR A 147 -8.08 9.57 -18.00
N TYR A 148 -9.25 10.20 -17.98
CA TYR A 148 -10.00 10.45 -19.21
C TYR A 148 -9.83 11.94 -19.54
N SER A 149 -8.60 12.35 -19.82
CA SER A 149 -8.40 13.44 -20.76
C SER A 149 -8.19 12.81 -22.14
N SER A 150 -9.16 12.02 -22.59
CA SER A 150 -9.54 12.14 -24.00
C SER A 150 -10.22 13.50 -24.08
N THR A 151 -9.45 14.51 -24.45
CA THR A 151 -10.02 15.67 -25.11
C THR A 151 -10.89 15.15 -26.24
N GLU A 152 -12.20 15.14 -26.05
CA GLU A 152 -13.12 15.20 -27.17
C GLU A 152 -12.75 16.45 -27.97
N GLY A 153 -12.47 16.24 -29.26
CA GLY A 153 -12.12 17.30 -30.19
C GLY A 153 -10.72 17.20 -30.79
N GLN A 154 -10.38 16.06 -31.40
CA GLN A 154 -9.87 15.99 -32.78
C GLN A 154 -9.45 14.54 -33.10
N SER A 155 -10.03 13.99 -34.16
CA SER A 155 -9.53 12.78 -34.81
C SER A 155 -8.14 13.06 -35.41
N SER A 156 -7.09 12.36 -34.98
CA SER A 156 -5.93 11.97 -35.81
C SER A 156 -4.78 11.42 -34.94
N ASP A 157 -4.24 10.27 -35.35
CA ASP A 157 -2.94 9.68 -34.99
C ASP A 157 -2.65 9.34 -33.51
N GLU A 158 -2.41 8.05 -33.25
CA GLU A 158 -1.89 7.56 -31.97
C GLU A 158 -0.58 8.30 -31.63
N VAL A 159 -0.52 8.94 -30.46
CA VAL A 159 0.72 9.54 -29.96
C VAL A 159 1.71 8.40 -29.66
N PRO A 160 2.85 8.29 -30.37
CA PRO A 160 3.75 7.15 -30.24
C PRO A 160 4.56 7.18 -28.94
N LEU A 161 4.54 8.30 -28.21
CA LEU A 161 5.34 8.54 -27.01
C LEU A 161 4.47 8.67 -25.76
N ARG A 162 4.93 8.06 -24.67
CA ARG A 162 4.35 8.20 -23.34
C ARG A 162 5.42 8.69 -22.37
N LEU A 163 5.00 9.53 -21.42
CA LEU A 163 5.82 9.90 -20.27
C LEU A 163 5.37 9.07 -19.08
N GLU A 164 6.29 8.33 -18.49
CA GLU A 164 6.04 7.48 -17.33
C GLU A 164 6.88 7.96 -16.15
N SER A 165 6.33 7.80 -14.95
CA SER A 165 7.00 8.11 -13.69
C SER A 165 7.11 6.86 -12.82
N TYR A 166 8.29 6.66 -12.25
CA TYR A 166 8.63 5.50 -11.44
C TYR A 166 9.09 5.97 -10.06
N TYR A 167 8.54 5.37 -9.02
CA TYR A 167 8.91 5.73 -7.66
C TYR A 167 10.30 5.15 -7.35
N LYS A 168 11.18 5.98 -6.83
CA LYS A 168 12.50 5.61 -6.35
C LYS A 168 12.53 5.78 -4.84
N ALA A 169 12.82 4.72 -4.09
CA ALA A 169 12.99 4.84 -2.65
C ALA A 169 14.16 5.81 -2.35
N PRO A 170 13.96 6.85 -1.49
CA PRO A 170 15.04 7.74 -1.08
C PRO A 170 16.16 6.96 -0.39
N SER A 171 17.42 7.36 -0.62
CA SER A 171 18.57 6.73 0.04
C SER A 171 18.75 7.14 1.50
N SER A 172 18.03 8.16 1.96
CA SER A 172 18.12 8.70 3.33
C SER A 172 17.42 7.87 4.39
N PHE A 173 16.52 6.96 4.00
CA PHE A 173 15.79 6.08 4.92
C PHE A 173 15.29 4.84 4.20
N SER A 174 15.10 3.75 4.94
CA SER A 174 14.44 2.55 4.41
C SER A 174 12.93 2.76 4.38
N ILE A 175 12.20 2.12 3.47
CA ILE A 175 10.74 2.21 3.38
C ILE A 175 10.12 0.83 3.43
N SER A 176 8.99 0.70 4.13
CA SER A 176 8.14 -0.49 4.00
C SER A 176 7.20 -0.36 2.79
N PRO A 177 7.34 -1.23 1.76
CA PRO A 177 6.38 -1.29 0.66
C PRO A 177 4.95 -1.56 1.15
N PRO A 178 3.92 -1.21 0.36
CA PRO A 178 3.95 -0.58 -0.97
C PRO A 178 3.98 0.97 -0.92
N SER A 179 4.34 1.58 0.22
CA SER A 179 4.25 3.03 0.45
C SER A 179 5.24 3.83 -0.41
N ARG A 180 4.81 5.00 -0.91
CA ARG A 180 5.64 5.90 -1.71
C ARG A 180 6.00 7.13 -0.88
N ILE A 181 6.73 6.86 0.20
CA ILE A 181 6.97 7.84 1.26
C ILE A 181 8.01 8.87 0.82
N ILE A 182 7.69 10.14 0.99
CA ILE A 182 8.60 11.26 0.76
C ILE A 182 8.60 12.19 1.98
N THR A 183 9.65 13.00 2.13
CA THR A 183 9.67 14.07 3.12
C THR A 183 9.37 15.43 2.48
N PRO A 184 8.72 16.37 3.20
CA PRO A 184 8.53 17.73 2.72
C PRO A 184 9.87 18.39 2.37
N GLY A 185 9.95 19.12 1.26
CA GLY A 185 11.21 19.75 0.83
C GLY A 185 12.20 18.83 0.11
N SER A 186 11.86 17.55 -0.12
CA SER A 186 12.70 16.63 -0.89
C SER A 186 12.79 17.03 -2.38
N LYS A 187 13.92 16.73 -3.03
CA LYS A 187 14.08 16.98 -4.47
C LYS A 187 13.30 15.93 -5.26
N VAL A 188 12.50 16.32 -6.23
CA VAL A 188 11.70 15.39 -7.06
C VAL A 188 12.55 14.26 -7.68
N PRO A 189 13.73 14.53 -8.28
CA PRO A 189 14.57 13.47 -8.82
C PRO A 189 15.11 12.45 -7.80
N THR A 190 15.02 12.73 -6.50
CA THR A 190 15.46 11.76 -5.47
C THR A 190 14.42 10.67 -5.21
N PHE A 191 13.15 10.90 -5.56
CA PHE A 191 12.07 9.95 -5.34
C PHE A 191 11.24 9.62 -6.59
N MET A 192 11.42 10.35 -7.70
CA MET A 192 10.70 10.14 -8.95
C MET A 192 11.69 10.09 -10.11
N GLU A 193 11.71 8.96 -10.80
CA GLU A 193 12.40 8.78 -12.08
C GLU A 193 11.40 8.97 -13.22
N LEU A 194 11.76 9.75 -14.23
CA LEU A 194 10.95 9.97 -15.43
C LEU A 194 11.54 9.20 -16.61
N ARG A 195 10.69 8.53 -17.38
CA ARG A 195 11.08 7.83 -18.61
C ARG A 195 10.14 8.20 -19.76
N LEU A 196 10.70 8.34 -20.95
CA LEU A 196 9.92 8.32 -22.18
C LEU A 196 9.84 6.90 -22.70
N CYS A 197 8.63 6.46 -22.99
CA CYS A 197 8.34 5.12 -23.49
C CYS A 197 7.74 5.22 -24.89
N GLN A 198 8.22 4.37 -25.79
CA GLN A 198 7.73 4.24 -27.15
C GLN A 198 7.31 2.78 -27.38
N ASN A 199 6.05 2.56 -27.74
CA ASN A 199 5.46 1.21 -27.86
C ASN A 199 5.58 0.62 -29.26
N ASP A 200 5.81 1.45 -30.28
CA ASP A 200 5.98 1.03 -31.66
C ASP A 200 7.46 0.76 -31.98
N GLY A 201 7.73 -0.40 -32.59
CA GLY A 201 9.09 -0.86 -32.90
C GLY A 201 9.88 0.03 -33.87
N SER A 202 9.28 1.08 -34.43
CA SER A 202 9.91 2.02 -35.36
C SER A 202 10.37 3.30 -34.65
N LEU A 203 11.52 3.20 -34.01
CA LEU A 203 12.31 4.34 -33.54
C LEU A 203 12.90 5.16 -34.74
N CYS A 204 12.88 4.58 -35.95
CA CYS A 204 13.55 5.05 -37.17
C CYS A 204 13.25 6.51 -37.58
N ASP A 205 12.11 7.06 -37.19
CA ASP A 205 11.68 8.40 -37.62
C ASP A 205 12.27 9.54 -36.77
N TYR A 206 12.95 9.22 -35.66
CA TYR A 206 13.43 10.19 -34.67
C TYR A 206 14.95 10.23 -34.52
N ARG A 207 15.71 9.83 -35.54
CA ARG A 207 17.19 9.70 -35.48
C ARG A 207 17.94 10.96 -35.01
N LYS A 208 17.38 12.15 -35.17
CA LYS A 208 17.97 13.42 -34.69
C LYS A 208 17.70 13.71 -33.20
N GLY A 209 17.09 12.78 -32.48
CA GLY A 209 16.69 12.95 -31.08
C GLY A 209 15.40 13.76 -30.93
N LEU A 210 14.92 13.83 -29.69
CA LEU A 210 13.71 14.54 -29.31
C LEU A 210 14.07 15.77 -28.47
N SER A 211 13.56 16.94 -28.84
CA SER A 211 13.73 18.15 -28.04
C SER A 211 12.66 18.19 -26.96
N VAL A 212 13.05 18.33 -25.70
CA VAL A 212 12.15 18.47 -24.56
C VAL A 212 12.23 19.89 -24.03
N SER A 213 11.07 20.48 -23.75
CA SER A 213 10.91 21.86 -23.29
C SER A 213 9.73 22.00 -22.35
N LYS A 214 9.58 23.19 -21.74
CA LYS A 214 8.41 23.58 -20.92
C LYS A 214 8.08 22.57 -19.81
N ILE A 215 9.11 22.02 -19.15
CA ILE A 215 8.86 21.08 -18.06
C ILE A 215 8.23 21.84 -16.90
N LYS A 216 7.11 21.32 -16.41
CA LYS A 216 6.35 21.89 -15.30
C LYS A 216 6.09 20.83 -14.26
N LEU A 217 6.39 21.15 -13.01
CA LEU A 217 5.93 20.40 -11.84
C LEU A 217 4.63 21.02 -11.34
N VAL A 218 3.61 20.19 -11.19
CA VAL A 218 2.38 20.48 -10.44
C VAL A 218 2.32 19.54 -9.24
N VAL A 219 2.13 20.10 -8.05
CA VAL A 219 1.78 19.31 -6.86
C VAL A 219 0.31 19.53 -6.55
N GLU A 220 -0.45 18.46 -6.49
CA GLU A 220 -1.88 18.49 -6.21
C GLU A 220 -2.12 17.99 -4.78
N GLU A 221 -2.84 18.77 -3.98
CA GLU A 221 -3.40 18.32 -2.71
C GLU A 221 -4.81 17.78 -2.97
N HIS A 222 -5.04 16.51 -2.60
CA HIS A 222 -6.33 15.86 -2.69
C HIS A 222 -6.89 15.72 -1.29
N THR A 223 -8.08 16.27 -1.05
CA THR A 223 -8.80 16.08 0.20
C THR A 223 -10.13 15.42 -0.06
N LEU A 224 -10.50 14.46 0.79
CA LEU A 224 -11.74 13.71 0.70
C LEU A 224 -12.44 13.73 2.05
N CYS A 225 -13.73 14.05 2.07
CA CYS A 225 -14.60 13.94 3.24
C CYS A 225 -15.62 12.83 3.00
N LYS A 226 -15.72 11.90 3.94
CA LYS A 226 -16.78 10.90 4.01
C LYS A 226 -18.02 11.53 4.65
N ILE A 227 -19.18 11.28 4.06
CA ILE A 227 -20.48 11.72 4.57
C ILE A 227 -21.34 10.48 4.74
N GLN A 228 -21.79 10.26 5.98
CA GLN A 228 -22.75 9.23 6.30
C GLN A 228 -24.17 9.76 6.06
N SER A 229 -25.00 8.94 5.42
CA SER A 229 -26.41 9.21 5.21
C SER A 229 -27.22 7.94 5.45
N LYS A 230 -28.56 8.07 5.51
CA LYS A 230 -29.47 6.92 5.60
C LYS A 230 -29.41 6.00 4.37
N GLU A 231 -28.89 6.50 3.24
CA GLU A 231 -28.77 5.76 1.98
C GLU A 231 -27.38 5.14 1.80
N GLY A 232 -26.52 5.19 2.82
CA GLY A 232 -25.13 4.72 2.76
C GLY A 232 -24.11 5.88 2.75
N PHE A 233 -22.99 5.67 2.06
CA PHE A 233 -21.89 6.63 2.02
C PHE A 233 -21.88 7.51 0.78
N SER A 234 -21.50 8.76 1.01
CA SER A 234 -21.14 9.68 -0.06
C SER A 234 -19.85 10.41 0.30
N PHE A 235 -19.24 11.03 -0.70
CA PHE A 235 -17.96 11.70 -0.55
C PHE A 235 -17.97 13.08 -1.19
N GLU A 236 -17.38 14.04 -0.50
CA GLU A 236 -16.97 15.30 -1.10
C GLU A 236 -15.47 15.26 -1.38
N LYS A 237 -15.08 15.68 -2.57
CA LYS A 237 -13.69 15.71 -3.00
C LYS A 237 -13.30 17.12 -3.40
N ASN A 238 -12.10 17.53 -3.00
CA ASN A 238 -11.48 18.75 -3.52
C ASN A 238 -10.03 18.46 -3.91
N VAL A 239 -9.63 18.99 -5.06
CA VAL A 239 -8.26 18.96 -5.56
C VAL A 239 -7.78 20.40 -5.69
N ARG A 240 -6.61 20.69 -5.15
CA ARG A 240 -5.98 22.01 -5.22
C ARG A 240 -4.57 21.90 -5.75
N ASP A 241 -4.24 22.69 -6.76
CA ASP A 241 -2.87 22.84 -7.22
C ASP A 241 -2.10 23.72 -6.22
N PHE A 242 -1.06 23.16 -5.61
CA PHE A 242 -0.28 23.82 -4.57
C PHE A 242 0.88 24.63 -5.16
N VAL A 243 1.59 24.07 -6.15
CA VAL A 243 2.78 24.69 -6.73
C VAL A 243 2.90 24.33 -8.20
N GLY A 244 3.09 25.35 -9.05
CA GLY A 244 3.40 25.22 -10.48
C GLY A 244 4.80 25.76 -10.78
N HIS A 245 5.85 24.95 -10.57
CA HIS A 245 7.21 25.35 -10.98
C HIS A 245 7.41 25.04 -12.46
N LYS A 246 7.88 26.01 -13.25
CA LYS A 246 8.17 25.84 -14.68
C LYS A 246 9.66 26.03 -14.93
N LEU A 247 10.24 25.16 -15.75
CA LEU A 247 11.58 25.29 -16.28
C LEU A 247 11.51 25.69 -17.75
N SER A 248 12.24 26.75 -18.09
CA SER A 248 12.41 27.19 -19.49
C SER A 248 13.60 26.53 -20.17
N LYS A 249 14.31 25.61 -19.47
CA LYS A 249 15.48 24.92 -20.01
C LYS A 249 15.02 23.86 -21.01
N ASN A 250 15.59 23.92 -22.21
CA ASN A 250 15.39 22.91 -23.24
C ASN A 250 16.57 21.94 -23.23
N PHE A 251 16.33 20.69 -23.60
CA PHE A 251 17.37 19.69 -23.79
C PHE A 251 16.95 18.69 -24.85
N THR A 252 17.92 17.97 -25.41
CA THR A 252 17.67 16.96 -26.42
C THR A 252 17.94 15.59 -25.84
N ILE A 253 17.00 14.66 -26.02
CA ILE A 253 17.20 13.25 -25.73
C ILE A 253 17.69 12.60 -27.03
N PRO A 254 18.96 12.15 -27.07
CA PRO A 254 19.48 11.51 -28.27
C PRO A 254 18.80 10.17 -28.47
N PHE A 255 18.69 9.75 -29.74
CA PHE A 255 18.17 8.45 -30.11
C PHE A 255 18.86 7.29 -29.36
N SER A 256 20.18 7.40 -29.16
CA SER A 256 20.98 6.40 -28.45
C SER A 256 20.64 6.24 -26.96
N ALA A 257 19.84 7.14 -26.38
CA ALA A 257 19.37 7.00 -25.00
C ALA A 257 18.20 5.99 -24.88
N PHE A 258 17.54 5.64 -25.99
CA PHE A 258 16.46 4.68 -25.99
C PHE A 258 17.00 3.25 -25.96
N GLN A 259 16.58 2.48 -24.95
CA GLN A 259 16.93 1.08 -24.76
C GLN A 259 15.68 0.21 -24.91
N SER A 260 15.79 -0.90 -25.64
CA SER A 260 14.72 -1.89 -25.75
C SER A 260 14.59 -2.68 -24.45
N ASN A 261 13.37 -2.85 -23.95
CA ASN A 261 13.04 -3.80 -22.88
C ASN A 261 12.31 -5.04 -23.40
N GLY A 262 12.36 -5.29 -24.72
CA GLY A 262 11.68 -6.40 -25.40
C GLY A 262 10.30 -6.04 -25.94
N THR A 263 9.52 -5.24 -25.22
CA THR A 263 8.15 -4.84 -25.64
C THR A 263 8.03 -3.37 -26.04
N SER A 264 8.98 -2.54 -25.63
CA SER A 264 9.00 -1.10 -25.85
C SER A 264 10.43 -0.56 -25.82
N TYR A 265 10.60 0.69 -26.27
CA TYR A 265 11.83 1.43 -26.09
C TYR A 265 11.66 2.48 -25.01
N THR A 266 12.63 2.57 -24.10
CA THR A 266 12.57 3.52 -22.98
C THR A 266 13.83 4.37 -22.90
N ALA A 267 13.67 5.67 -22.64
CA ALA A 267 14.77 6.59 -22.41
C ALA A 267 14.56 7.35 -21.09
N PRO A 268 15.51 7.28 -20.13
CA PRO A 268 15.41 8.02 -18.89
C PRO A 268 15.62 9.52 -19.14
N ILE A 269 14.84 10.36 -18.46
CA ILE A 269 15.09 11.81 -18.41
C ILE A 269 16.19 12.07 -17.38
N PRO A 270 17.30 12.75 -17.74
CA PRO A 270 18.34 13.08 -16.77
C PRO A 270 17.82 14.01 -15.66
N THR A 271 18.21 13.71 -14.43
CA THR A 271 17.71 14.38 -13.20
C THR A 271 17.97 15.89 -13.18
N ASP A 272 19.04 16.34 -13.83
CA ASP A 272 19.45 17.75 -13.90
C ASP A 272 18.52 18.61 -14.77
N HIS A 273 17.59 17.98 -15.50
CA HIS A 273 16.58 18.66 -16.31
C HIS A 273 15.25 18.89 -15.58
N TYR A 274 15.04 18.28 -14.41
CA TYR A 274 13.88 18.51 -13.56
C TYR A 274 14.26 18.60 -12.07
N PRO A 275 15.19 19.51 -11.68
CA PRO A 275 15.69 19.65 -10.30
C PRO A 275 14.68 20.32 -9.35
N PHE A 276 13.39 20.03 -9.52
CA PHE A 276 12.34 20.59 -8.70
C PHE A 276 12.45 20.12 -7.25
N VAL A 277 11.95 20.96 -6.35
CA VAL A 277 11.84 20.65 -4.92
C VAL A 277 10.35 20.48 -4.61
N PHE A 278 10.01 19.36 -3.99
CA PHE A 278 8.67 19.14 -3.46
C PHE A 278 8.43 20.16 -2.33
N PRO A 279 7.30 20.87 -2.32
CA PRO A 279 7.03 21.91 -1.35
C PRO A 279 7.05 21.40 0.10
N ARG A 280 7.27 22.32 1.05
CA ARG A 280 7.17 22.01 2.48
C ARG A 280 5.70 22.01 2.93
N THR A 281 4.99 20.93 2.60
CA THR A 281 3.58 20.72 2.98
C THR A 281 3.48 19.86 4.24
N GLY A 282 2.29 19.86 4.85
CA GLY A 282 1.93 18.95 5.93
C GLY A 282 1.75 17.51 5.43
N PRO A 283 1.65 16.54 6.35
CA PRO A 283 1.68 15.12 6.00
C PRO A 283 0.44 14.63 5.25
N SER A 284 0.59 13.55 4.49
CA SER A 284 -0.55 12.71 4.09
C SER A 284 -1.11 12.01 5.32
N PHE A 285 -2.43 12.01 5.49
CA PHE A 285 -3.07 11.34 6.62
C PHE A 285 -4.52 10.94 6.31
N TYR A 286 -5.02 10.01 7.12
CA TYR A 286 -6.41 9.57 7.08
C TYR A 286 -6.97 9.51 8.50
N THR A 287 -8.22 9.95 8.61
CA THR A 287 -9.09 9.75 9.75
C THR A 287 -10.30 8.96 9.26
N GLU A 288 -11.25 8.70 10.15
CA GLU A 288 -12.49 8.05 9.77
C GLU A 288 -13.31 8.85 8.73
N ASP A 289 -13.34 10.18 8.86
CA ASP A 289 -14.19 11.05 8.05
C ASP A 289 -13.44 11.90 7.02
N PHE A 290 -12.13 12.04 7.17
CA PHE A 290 -11.34 12.95 6.36
C PHE A 290 -10.01 12.34 5.97
N SER A 291 -9.58 12.60 4.73
CA SER A 291 -8.23 12.27 4.29
C SER A 291 -7.61 13.39 3.49
N ARG A 292 -6.29 13.42 3.54
CA ARG A 292 -5.45 14.24 2.67
C ARG A 292 -4.32 13.40 2.09
N THR A 293 -4.16 13.51 0.77
CA THR A 293 -3.06 12.89 0.02
C THR A 293 -2.49 13.89 -1.00
N TYR A 294 -1.34 13.52 -1.59
CA TYR A 294 -0.69 14.36 -2.59
C TYR A 294 -0.39 13.58 -3.86
N THR A 295 -0.47 14.28 -4.99
CA THR A 295 -0.06 13.78 -6.30
C THR A 295 0.97 14.73 -6.89
N VAL A 296 2.09 14.16 -7.35
CA VAL A 296 3.12 14.88 -8.10
C VAL A 296 2.86 14.64 -9.58
N ARG A 297 2.58 15.71 -10.33
CA ARG A 297 2.35 15.67 -11.77
C ARG A 297 3.42 16.45 -12.51
N ILE A 298 4.04 15.80 -13.49
CA ILE A 298 5.01 16.43 -14.39
C ILE A 298 4.36 16.57 -15.76
N GLU A 299 4.38 17.78 -16.30
CA GLU A 299 4.00 18.09 -17.68
C GLU A 299 5.25 18.49 -18.46
N MET A 300 5.36 18.09 -19.73
CA MET A 300 6.41 18.57 -20.62
C MET A 300 5.97 18.60 -22.08
N THR A 301 6.67 19.40 -22.88
CA THR A 301 6.48 19.48 -24.32
C THR A 301 7.64 18.80 -25.04
N ILE A 302 7.33 17.88 -25.93
CA ILE A 302 8.32 17.16 -26.74
C ILE A 302 8.13 17.54 -28.20
N CYS A 303 9.21 17.94 -28.86
CA CYS A 303 9.21 18.30 -30.28
C CYS A 303 10.10 17.34 -31.07
N CYS A 304 9.56 16.83 -32.18
CA CYS A 304 10.34 16.17 -33.21
C CYS A 304 10.76 17.20 -34.26
N ASN A 305 12.05 17.55 -34.28
CA ASN A 305 12.59 18.54 -35.21
C ASN A 305 12.50 18.12 -36.68
N LEU A 306 12.34 16.83 -36.98
CA LEU A 306 12.23 16.31 -38.35
C LEU A 306 10.83 16.45 -38.93
N LYS A 307 9.79 16.21 -38.12
CA LYS A 307 8.39 16.21 -38.58
C LYS A 307 7.63 17.49 -38.24
N GLN A 308 8.26 18.44 -37.54
CA GLN A 308 7.59 19.62 -36.96
C GLN A 308 6.38 19.25 -36.07
N VAL A 309 6.42 18.06 -35.47
CA VAL A 309 5.37 17.57 -34.57
C VAL A 309 5.74 17.92 -33.13
N GLN A 310 4.73 18.33 -32.37
CA GLN A 310 4.84 18.65 -30.96
C GLN A 310 3.82 17.83 -30.15
N TRP A 311 4.28 17.21 -29.07
CA TRP A 311 3.45 16.47 -28.13
C TRP A 311 3.47 17.13 -26.76
N HIS A 312 2.32 17.15 -26.11
CA HIS A 312 2.17 17.55 -24.71
C HIS A 312 1.96 16.30 -23.87
N LEU A 313 3.00 15.89 -23.14
CA LEU A 313 2.94 14.69 -22.32
C LEU A 313 2.82 15.08 -20.85
N SER A 314 2.10 14.26 -20.10
CA SER A 314 2.04 14.39 -18.64
C SER A 314 2.08 13.02 -17.97
N THR A 315 2.60 12.99 -16.76
CA THR A 315 2.60 11.81 -15.89
C THR A 315 2.34 12.25 -14.46
N SER A 316 1.72 11.39 -13.67
CA SER A 316 1.33 11.66 -12.28
C SER A 316 1.72 10.49 -11.38
N MET A 317 2.06 10.80 -10.14
CA MET A 317 2.38 9.82 -9.11
C MET A 317 1.81 10.25 -7.76
N ASN A 318 1.01 9.38 -7.16
CA ASN A 318 0.59 9.56 -5.77
C ASN A 318 1.78 9.32 -4.84
N VAL A 319 1.94 10.21 -3.86
CA VAL A 319 3.03 10.19 -2.88
C VAL A 319 2.47 10.34 -1.47
N ASP A 320 3.15 9.70 -0.54
CA ASP A 320 2.80 9.67 0.87
C ASP A 320 3.73 10.63 1.62
N VAL A 321 3.27 11.86 1.89
CA VAL A 321 4.11 12.87 2.57
C VAL A 321 4.20 12.53 4.05
N ALA A 322 5.42 12.29 4.54
CA ALA A 322 5.66 11.86 5.90
C ALA A 322 5.72 13.00 6.92
N ILE A 323 5.42 12.64 8.17
CA ILE A 323 5.84 13.38 9.36
C ILE A 323 7.30 12.99 9.67
N GLU A 324 8.17 13.99 9.85
CA GLU A 324 9.59 13.82 10.17
C GLU A 324 9.81 13.62 11.69
N HIS A 325 9.23 12.54 12.24
CA HIS A 325 9.28 12.23 13.67
C HIS A 325 10.69 11.95 14.21
N HIS A 326 11.65 11.58 13.35
CA HIS A 326 13.06 11.42 13.73
C HIS A 326 13.73 12.70 14.28
N LEU A 327 13.08 13.86 14.09
CA LEU A 327 13.49 15.14 14.67
C LEU A 327 13.04 15.30 16.14
N SER A 328 12.06 14.51 16.59
CA SER A 328 11.62 14.42 17.98
C SER A 328 12.49 13.45 18.77
N SER A 329 12.56 13.65 20.09
CA SER A 329 13.16 12.72 21.04
C SER A 329 12.15 11.79 21.71
N SER A 330 10.86 11.88 21.35
CA SER A 330 9.81 11.05 21.94
C SER A 330 10.00 9.58 21.57
N LYS A 331 9.85 8.71 22.57
CA LYS A 331 9.88 7.25 22.43
C LYS A 331 9.03 6.59 23.52
N PRO A 332 8.47 5.39 23.26
CA PRO A 332 7.73 4.66 24.28
C PRO A 332 8.65 4.26 25.45
N ALA A 333 8.06 4.15 26.64
CA ALA A 333 8.77 3.73 27.85
C ALA A 333 9.25 2.26 27.76
N PHE A 334 8.47 1.43 27.08
CA PHE A 334 8.79 0.04 26.79
C PHE A 334 8.54 -0.22 25.32
N GLN A 335 9.51 -0.83 24.64
CA GLN A 335 9.42 -1.20 23.25
C GLN A 335 9.59 -2.72 23.12
N PRO A 336 8.50 -3.47 22.90
CA PRO A 336 8.60 -4.85 22.49
C PRO A 336 9.32 -4.98 21.14
N VAL A 337 10.04 -6.07 20.99
CA VAL A 337 10.66 -6.52 19.75
C VAL A 337 9.76 -7.60 19.15
N LEU A 338 9.44 -7.41 17.88
CA LEU A 338 8.80 -8.42 17.07
C LEU A 338 9.78 -9.57 16.87
N GLU A 339 9.41 -10.78 17.28
CA GLU A 339 10.28 -11.94 17.19
C GLU A 339 9.78 -12.91 16.13
N ASP A 340 8.48 -13.21 16.09
CA ASP A 340 7.97 -14.18 15.13
C ASP A 340 6.62 -13.77 14.56
N TYR A 341 6.13 -14.56 13.61
CA TYR A 341 4.87 -14.36 12.94
C TYR A 341 4.09 -15.67 12.85
N LEU A 342 2.79 -15.61 13.14
CA LEU A 342 1.86 -16.68 12.82
C LEU A 342 1.05 -16.29 11.58
N LEU A 343 0.96 -17.18 10.60
CA LEU A 343 0.12 -17.01 9.41
C LEU A 343 -1.06 -17.96 9.47
N LEU A 344 -2.26 -17.43 9.26
CA LEU A 344 -3.51 -18.16 9.31
C LEU A 344 -4.34 -17.89 8.06
N ILE A 345 -5.04 -18.92 7.59
CA ILE A 345 -5.95 -18.85 6.44
C ILE A 345 -7.31 -19.34 6.91
N ASP A 346 -8.30 -18.46 6.85
CA ASP A 346 -9.67 -18.77 7.24
C ASP A 346 -10.62 -18.57 6.04
N LYS A 347 -11.59 -19.47 5.91
CA LYS A 347 -12.69 -19.38 4.94
C LYS A 347 -13.92 -18.84 5.66
N VAL A 348 -14.28 -17.60 5.40
CA VAL A 348 -15.41 -16.92 6.07
C VAL A 348 -16.58 -16.80 5.09
N PRO A 349 -17.76 -17.38 5.38
CA PRO A 349 -18.93 -17.23 4.52
C PRO A 349 -19.24 -15.76 4.26
N LYS A 350 -19.67 -15.42 3.04
CA LYS A 350 -20.12 -14.04 2.78
C LYS A 350 -21.40 -13.77 3.55
N SER A 351 -21.46 -12.60 4.17
CA SER A 351 -22.64 -12.07 4.84
C SER A 351 -22.65 -10.55 4.70
N PRO A 352 -23.79 -9.89 4.97
CA PRO A 352 -23.84 -8.43 5.12
C PRO A 352 -22.90 -7.89 6.21
N SER A 353 -22.60 -8.69 7.23
CA SER A 353 -21.72 -8.35 8.34
C SER A 353 -20.30 -8.87 8.15
N ILE A 354 -19.84 -9.01 6.89
CA ILE A 354 -18.56 -9.66 6.55
C ILE A 354 -17.35 -9.05 7.27
N LEU A 355 -17.36 -7.73 7.52
CA LEU A 355 -16.32 -7.07 8.31
C LEU A 355 -16.26 -7.60 9.75
N SER A 356 -17.42 -7.80 10.36
CA SER A 356 -17.57 -8.34 11.71
C SER A 356 -17.28 -9.81 11.79
N ASP A 357 -17.66 -10.59 10.78
CA ASP A 357 -17.38 -12.01 10.74
C ASP A 357 -15.87 -12.28 10.61
N VAL A 358 -15.18 -11.55 9.73
CA VAL A 358 -13.73 -11.62 9.59
C VAL A 358 -13.05 -11.15 10.88
N ALA A 359 -13.42 -9.98 11.41
CA ALA A 359 -12.81 -9.45 12.63
C ALA A 359 -12.98 -10.41 13.82
N SER A 360 -14.16 -11.01 13.99
CA SER A 360 -14.45 -11.97 15.05
C SER A 360 -13.64 -13.26 14.89
N THR A 361 -13.51 -13.73 13.65
CA THR A 361 -12.67 -14.91 13.32
C THR A 361 -11.22 -14.64 13.70
N SER A 362 -10.64 -13.53 13.23
CA SER A 362 -9.26 -13.15 13.55
C SER A 362 -9.05 -12.91 15.05
N ALA A 363 -9.99 -12.25 15.74
CA ALA A 363 -9.92 -12.02 17.18
C ALA A 363 -9.95 -13.34 17.97
N MET A 364 -10.78 -14.31 17.55
CA MET A 364 -10.81 -15.65 18.14
C MET A 364 -9.46 -16.35 17.98
N ARG A 365 -8.84 -16.28 16.80
CA ARG A 365 -7.49 -16.81 16.56
C ARG A 365 -6.47 -16.18 17.48
N VAL A 366 -6.44 -14.85 17.56
CA VAL A 366 -5.50 -14.10 18.39
C VAL A 366 -5.68 -14.43 19.88
N SER A 367 -6.91 -14.54 20.36
CA SER A 367 -7.21 -14.87 21.77
C SER A 367 -6.75 -16.26 22.20
N SER A 368 -6.54 -17.17 21.23
CA SER A 368 -6.02 -18.51 21.49
C SER A 368 -4.50 -18.57 21.68
N ILE A 369 -3.78 -17.44 21.50
CA ILE A 369 -2.33 -17.36 21.63
C ILE A 369 -1.97 -17.01 23.09
N PRO A 370 -1.37 -17.95 23.86
CA PRO A 370 -1.16 -17.74 25.30
C PRO A 370 -0.24 -16.56 25.65
N SER A 371 0.77 -16.30 24.82
CA SER A 371 1.73 -15.20 25.02
C SER A 371 1.18 -13.81 24.69
N GLY A 372 -0.05 -13.74 24.17
CA GLY A 372 -0.58 -12.57 23.49
C GLY A 372 0.11 -12.29 22.15
N CYS A 373 -0.25 -11.17 21.53
CA CYS A 373 0.35 -10.65 20.30
C CYS A 373 0.67 -9.16 20.43
N LEU A 374 1.62 -8.68 19.63
CA LEU A 374 1.91 -7.25 19.51
C LEU A 374 0.88 -6.54 18.62
N SER A 375 0.53 -7.19 17.53
CA SER A 375 -0.44 -6.72 16.56
C SER A 375 -0.86 -7.86 15.64
N TYR A 376 -1.89 -7.65 14.82
CA TYR A 376 -2.17 -8.53 13.70
C TYR A 376 -2.69 -7.74 12.51
N SER A 377 -2.56 -8.31 11.31
CA SER A 377 -3.14 -7.77 10.08
C SER A 377 -3.86 -8.89 9.34
N THR A 378 -5.09 -8.61 8.90
CA THR A 378 -5.90 -9.53 8.11
C THR A 378 -6.24 -8.89 6.78
N ILE A 379 -5.96 -9.59 5.68
CA ILE A 379 -6.45 -9.22 4.36
C ILE A 379 -7.59 -10.15 3.96
N SER A 380 -8.65 -9.56 3.43
CA SER A 380 -9.88 -10.26 3.07
C SER A 380 -10.08 -10.27 1.57
N ILE A 381 -9.94 -11.44 0.96
CA ILE A 381 -10.00 -11.61 -0.49
C ILE A 381 -11.37 -12.21 -0.86
N PRO A 382 -12.21 -11.49 -1.61
CA PRO A 382 -13.53 -12.01 -2.01
C PRO A 382 -13.41 -13.23 -2.94
N ARG A 383 -14.33 -14.18 -2.78
CA ARG A 383 -14.69 -15.24 -3.74
C ARG A 383 -16.18 -15.15 -4.04
N ASP A 384 -16.80 -16.09 -4.74
CA ASP A 384 -18.22 -15.97 -5.10
C ASP A 384 -19.12 -16.07 -3.86
N ASP A 385 -18.94 -17.11 -3.05
CA ASP A 385 -19.76 -17.47 -1.88
C ASP A 385 -19.10 -17.18 -0.52
N HIS A 386 -17.81 -16.86 -0.50
CA HIS A 386 -17.06 -16.64 0.74
C HIS A 386 -15.95 -15.58 0.57
N VAL A 387 -15.25 -15.31 1.67
CA VAL A 387 -14.03 -14.50 1.74
C VAL A 387 -12.93 -15.37 2.30
N VAL A 388 -11.75 -15.30 1.66
CA VAL A 388 -10.53 -15.88 2.20
C VAL A 388 -9.86 -14.81 3.05
N ALA A 389 -9.81 -15.02 4.36
CA ALA A 389 -9.16 -14.15 5.31
C ALA A 389 -7.75 -14.67 5.60
N LEU A 390 -6.72 -13.93 5.18
CA LEU A 390 -5.33 -14.24 5.51
C LEU A 390 -4.89 -13.35 6.68
N THR A 391 -4.64 -13.95 7.83
CA THR A 391 -4.26 -13.23 9.06
C THR A 391 -2.78 -13.48 9.38
N MET A 392 -2.01 -12.40 9.50
CA MET A 392 -0.65 -12.42 10.05
C MET A 392 -0.68 -11.85 11.47
N ILE A 393 -0.19 -12.61 12.44
CA ILE A 393 -0.11 -12.22 13.85
C ILE A 393 1.35 -12.02 14.23
N ASN A 394 1.66 -10.83 14.76
CA ASN A 394 2.99 -10.43 15.18
C ASN A 394 3.24 -10.86 16.62
N LEU A 395 4.20 -11.76 16.81
CA LEU A 395 4.52 -12.38 18.09
C LEU A 395 5.70 -11.66 18.77
N PRO A 396 5.62 -11.41 20.08
CA PRO A 396 6.68 -10.73 20.83
C PRO A 396 7.87 -11.64 21.14
N GLN A 397 9.00 -11.05 21.55
CA GLN A 397 10.22 -11.78 21.94
C GLN A 397 10.09 -12.76 23.11
N TRP A 398 9.03 -12.64 23.90
CA TRP A 398 8.74 -13.53 25.03
C TRP A 398 7.78 -14.67 24.64
N HIS A 399 7.41 -14.77 23.35
CA HIS A 399 6.70 -15.94 22.85
C HIS A 399 7.66 -17.13 22.82
N ASP A 400 7.39 -18.16 23.62
CA ASP A 400 8.13 -19.43 23.54
C ASP A 400 7.53 -20.29 22.42
N GLY A 401 8.22 -20.35 21.28
CA GLY A 401 7.83 -21.20 20.15
C GLY A 401 7.79 -22.71 20.48
N LYS A 402 8.26 -23.14 21.66
CA LYS A 402 8.12 -24.53 22.14
C LYS A 402 6.79 -24.81 22.86
N GLU A 403 6.08 -23.78 23.32
CA GLU A 403 4.79 -23.93 24.02
C GLU A 403 3.58 -23.95 23.06
N THR A 404 3.77 -23.76 21.76
CA THR A 404 2.70 -23.85 20.76
C THR A 404 2.31 -25.30 20.45
N SER A 405 2.02 -26.11 21.47
CA SER A 405 0.97 -27.12 21.30
C SER A 405 -0.34 -26.36 21.30
N PHE A 406 -0.79 -25.86 20.14
CA PHE A 406 -2.18 -25.43 19.98
C PHE A 406 -3.03 -26.59 20.51
N GLY A 407 -3.74 -26.38 21.61
CA GLY A 407 -4.61 -27.39 22.18
C GLY A 407 -5.48 -27.92 21.06
N SER A 408 -5.35 -29.21 20.76
CA SER A 408 -5.78 -29.88 19.53
C SER A 408 -7.30 -29.92 19.33
N LYS A 409 -7.99 -28.78 19.38
CA LYS A 409 -9.27 -28.58 18.73
C LYS A 409 -8.97 -28.46 17.25
N ARG A 410 -8.71 -29.62 16.62
CA ARG A 410 -8.44 -29.83 15.19
C ARG A 410 -9.07 -28.72 14.34
N PHE A 411 -8.27 -27.74 13.94
CA PHE A 411 -8.74 -26.74 13.00
C PHE A 411 -8.66 -27.38 11.62
N LYS A 412 -9.82 -27.76 11.08
CA LYS A 412 -9.90 -28.35 9.74
C LYS A 412 -9.55 -27.24 8.74
N MET A 413 -8.30 -27.21 8.27
CA MET A 413 -7.99 -26.42 7.07
C MET A 413 -8.92 -26.89 5.95
N SER A 414 -9.59 -25.97 5.28
CA SER A 414 -10.21 -26.29 3.99
C SER A 414 -9.05 -26.59 3.04
N GLY A 415 -8.99 -27.80 2.49
CA GLY A 415 -7.97 -28.20 1.50
C GLY A 415 -7.96 -27.32 0.25
N ASP A 416 -8.92 -26.41 0.12
CA ASP A 416 -9.13 -25.49 -0.99
C ASP A 416 -8.03 -24.40 -1.12
N TYR A 417 -7.23 -24.11 -0.08
CA TYR A 417 -6.29 -22.97 -0.08
C TYR A 417 -4.92 -23.31 0.52
N ALA A 418 -3.86 -22.80 -0.09
CA ALA A 418 -2.50 -22.97 0.40
C ALA A 418 -1.59 -21.79 0.02
N LEU A 419 -0.42 -21.73 0.65
CA LEU A 419 0.66 -20.82 0.26
C LEU A 419 1.75 -21.60 -0.46
N VAL A 420 2.19 -21.09 -1.60
CA VAL A 420 3.22 -21.71 -2.45
C VAL A 420 4.34 -20.73 -2.69
N MET A 421 5.59 -21.10 -2.42
CA MET A 421 6.74 -20.29 -2.77
C MET A 421 6.94 -20.27 -4.29
N THR A 422 6.96 -19.08 -4.88
CA THR A 422 7.26 -18.81 -6.29
C THR A 422 8.50 -17.93 -6.43
N GLU A 423 8.96 -17.66 -7.66
CA GLU A 423 10.05 -16.71 -7.91
C GLU A 423 9.76 -15.29 -7.38
N LYS A 424 8.48 -14.92 -7.28
CA LYS A 424 8.03 -13.62 -6.77
C LYS A 424 7.80 -13.63 -5.26
N GLY A 425 8.09 -14.74 -4.58
CA GLY A 425 7.78 -14.98 -3.17
C GLY A 425 6.58 -15.90 -2.97
N TRP A 426 6.02 -15.92 -1.77
CA TRP A 426 4.89 -16.77 -1.43
C TRP A 426 3.61 -16.29 -2.11
N SER A 427 2.94 -17.16 -2.87
CA SER A 427 1.65 -16.91 -3.52
C SER A 427 0.54 -17.66 -2.78
N LEU A 428 -0.61 -17.03 -2.61
CA LEU A 428 -1.83 -17.75 -2.28
C LEU A 428 -2.30 -18.51 -3.53
N VAL A 429 -2.46 -19.82 -3.38
CA VAL A 429 -3.04 -20.69 -4.40
C VAL A 429 -4.38 -21.25 -3.92
N GLU A 430 -5.23 -21.57 -4.89
CA GLU A 430 -6.56 -22.15 -4.66
C GLU A 430 -6.67 -23.47 -5.44
N TYR A 431 -7.15 -24.52 -4.78
CA TYR A 431 -7.37 -25.83 -5.40
C TYR A 431 -8.66 -25.82 -6.22
N LYS A 432 -8.52 -25.85 -7.56
CA LYS A 432 -9.61 -25.82 -8.54
C LYS A 432 -9.30 -26.76 -9.69
N ASN A 433 -10.29 -27.54 -10.12
CA ASN A 433 -10.15 -28.47 -11.26
C ASN A 433 -8.94 -29.41 -11.11
N ASP A 434 -8.79 -29.99 -9.92
CA ASP A 434 -7.71 -30.90 -9.54
C ASP A 434 -6.29 -30.31 -9.65
N LYS A 435 -6.17 -28.98 -9.58
CA LYS A 435 -4.90 -28.26 -9.62
C LYS A 435 -4.91 -27.04 -8.71
N TYR A 436 -3.74 -26.69 -8.17
CA TYR A 436 -3.56 -25.41 -7.50
C TYR A 436 -3.36 -24.29 -8.52
N MET A 437 -4.23 -23.30 -8.48
CA MET A 437 -4.21 -22.12 -9.34
C MET A 437 -3.72 -20.90 -8.54
N ASP A 438 -2.75 -20.15 -9.07
CA ASP A 438 -2.28 -18.90 -8.46
C ASP A 438 -3.42 -17.86 -8.46
N THR A 439 -3.68 -17.27 -7.30
CA THR A 439 -4.73 -16.26 -7.12
C THR A 439 -4.25 -14.85 -7.45
N GLY A 440 -2.97 -14.66 -7.79
CA GLY A 440 -2.33 -13.36 -8.03
C GLY A 440 -2.07 -12.55 -6.77
N HIS A 441 -2.23 -13.15 -5.59
CA HIS A 441 -1.98 -12.53 -4.29
C HIS A 441 -0.67 -13.07 -3.73
N PHE A 442 0.32 -12.18 -3.59
CA PHE A 442 1.65 -12.54 -3.10
C PHE A 442 1.84 -11.98 -1.70
N LEU A 443 2.32 -12.82 -0.81
CA LEU A 443 2.83 -12.51 0.50
C LEU A 443 4.18 -11.79 0.34
N ASN A 444 4.26 -10.51 0.74
CA ASN A 444 5.52 -9.77 0.68
C ASN A 444 6.40 -10.17 1.86
N LEU A 445 6.95 -11.37 1.75
CA LEU A 445 7.76 -12.00 2.77
C LEU A 445 9.25 -11.89 2.44
N GLU A 446 9.70 -10.73 1.92
CA GLU A 446 11.13 -10.39 1.95
C GLU A 446 11.69 -10.53 3.38
N LYS A 447 10.84 -10.54 4.43
CA LYS A 447 11.24 -10.71 5.84
C LYS A 447 11.47 -12.17 6.26
N PHE A 448 11.15 -13.17 5.44
CA PHE A 448 11.03 -14.58 5.86
C PHE A 448 12.03 -15.52 5.18
N THR A 449 12.95 -15.00 4.37
CA THR A 449 13.96 -15.81 3.69
C THR A 449 14.93 -16.52 4.65
N TRP A 450 14.94 -16.16 5.93
CA TRP A 450 15.83 -16.70 6.97
C TRP A 450 15.24 -17.86 7.79
N PHE A 451 13.95 -18.17 7.65
CA PHE A 451 13.31 -19.28 8.39
C PHE A 451 13.65 -20.67 7.84
N ILE A 452 14.49 -20.76 6.81
CA ILE A 452 15.09 -22.02 6.37
C ILE A 452 16.52 -22.08 6.94
N GLN A 453 16.65 -22.05 8.27
CA GLN A 453 17.74 -22.80 8.87
C GLN A 453 17.33 -24.26 8.78
N PRO A 454 18.10 -25.13 8.11
CA PRO A 454 17.87 -26.55 8.20
C PRO A 454 17.99 -26.90 9.69
N TYR A 455 16.90 -27.41 10.28
CA TYR A 455 17.07 -28.20 11.49
C TYR A 455 18.16 -29.24 11.17
N PRO A 456 19.16 -29.44 12.04
CA PRO A 456 20.35 -30.26 11.75
C PRO A 456 20.05 -31.77 11.55
N TYR A 457 18.78 -32.15 11.36
CA TYR A 457 18.33 -33.52 11.15
C TYR A 457 17.54 -33.77 9.85
N SER A 458 17.50 -32.83 8.90
CA SER A 458 16.92 -33.09 7.58
C SER A 458 17.90 -32.78 6.46
N TYR A 459 18.20 -33.82 5.67
CA TYR A 459 19.09 -33.85 4.52
C TYR A 459 19.19 -32.53 3.75
N SER A 460 20.41 -32.02 3.67
CA SER A 460 20.81 -30.93 2.77
C SER A 460 20.51 -31.32 1.32
N TYR A 461 19.45 -30.75 0.74
CA TYR A 461 19.33 -30.65 -0.70
C TYR A 461 19.90 -29.30 -1.16
N PRO A 462 20.76 -29.27 -2.19
CA PRO A 462 21.29 -28.04 -2.72
C PRO A 462 20.17 -27.21 -3.34
N TYR A 463 20.14 -25.93 -3.01
CA TYR A 463 19.33 -24.88 -3.63
C TYR A 463 19.71 -24.74 -5.12
N SER A 464 19.19 -25.62 -5.99
CA SER A 464 19.19 -25.42 -7.44
C SER A 464 18.29 -26.44 -8.14
N LYS A 465 16.97 -26.34 -7.97
CA LYS A 465 16.01 -26.75 -9.00
C LYS A 465 14.77 -25.86 -8.88
N GLU A 466 14.40 -25.23 -9.99
CA GLU A 466 13.08 -24.63 -10.19
C GLU A 466 12.01 -25.61 -9.71
N GLY A 467 11.21 -25.17 -8.74
CA GLY A 467 10.19 -26.00 -8.10
C GLY A 467 9.43 -25.21 -7.05
N ALA A 468 8.11 -25.17 -7.19
CA ALA A 468 7.19 -24.59 -6.23
C ALA A 468 7.23 -25.38 -4.90
N THR A 469 7.46 -24.68 -3.78
CA THR A 469 7.33 -25.28 -2.44
C THR A 469 5.94 -24.99 -1.90
N LEU A 470 5.09 -26.01 -1.79
CA LEU A 470 3.78 -25.91 -1.15
C LEU A 470 3.97 -26.00 0.37
N LEU A 471 3.46 -25.02 1.12
CA LEU A 471 3.47 -25.02 2.58
C LEU A 471 2.01 -25.07 3.06
N LEU A 472 1.61 -26.26 3.50
CA LEU A 472 0.32 -26.51 4.14
C LEU A 472 0.51 -26.33 5.65
N TYR A 473 -0.26 -25.42 6.26
CA TYR A 473 -0.21 -25.19 7.71
C TYR A 473 -1.04 -26.26 8.45
N LEU A 474 -0.52 -27.48 8.48
CA LEU A 474 -1.05 -28.53 9.36
C LEU A 474 -0.53 -28.29 10.79
N ASP A 475 -1.32 -28.67 11.79
CA ASP A 475 -1.21 -28.38 13.24
C ASP A 475 0.15 -28.67 13.95
N HIS A 476 1.28 -28.94 13.27
CA HIS A 476 2.68 -28.95 13.75
C HIS A 476 3.68 -29.09 12.55
N PRO A 477 5.02 -28.89 12.73
CA PRO A 477 5.87 -28.04 11.87
C PRO A 477 5.69 -28.29 10.37
N TYR A 478 5.61 -27.18 9.63
CA TYR A 478 5.63 -27.06 8.17
C TYR A 478 6.03 -28.34 7.40
N ARG A 479 5.13 -28.88 6.59
CA ARG A 479 5.52 -29.80 5.51
C ARG A 479 5.81 -28.98 4.26
N VAL A 480 7.09 -28.95 3.91
CA VAL A 480 7.58 -28.50 2.60
C VAL A 480 7.41 -29.66 1.63
N PHE A 481 6.54 -29.52 0.65
CA PHE A 481 6.45 -30.49 -0.45
C PHE A 481 7.37 -30.03 -1.59
N SER A 482 8.24 -30.92 -2.08
CA SER A 482 8.92 -30.73 -3.36
C SER A 482 7.95 -31.02 -4.51
N CYS A 483 8.11 -30.35 -5.66
CA CYS A 483 7.26 -30.49 -6.85
C CYS A 483 6.92 -31.93 -7.26
N SER A 484 7.79 -32.90 -6.98
CA SER A 484 7.55 -34.32 -7.28
C SER A 484 6.38 -34.95 -6.51
N ALA A 485 5.91 -34.34 -5.41
CA ALA A 485 4.78 -34.83 -4.63
C ALA A 485 3.42 -34.23 -5.05
N LEU A 486 3.42 -33.22 -5.94
CA LEU A 486 2.21 -32.52 -6.40
C LEU A 486 1.55 -33.17 -7.63
N GLU A 487 2.25 -34.05 -8.34
CA GLU A 487 1.67 -34.80 -9.46
C GLU A 487 0.92 -36.07 -9.00
N GLU A 488 0.98 -36.42 -7.71
CA GLU A 488 0.32 -37.59 -7.11
C GLU A 488 -0.85 -37.24 -6.16
N TYR A 489 -1.28 -35.97 -6.07
CA TYR A 489 -2.43 -35.53 -5.25
C TYR A 489 -3.49 -34.79 -6.03
#